data_AF-A0A7X8DHQ4-F1
#
_entry.id   AF-A0A7X8DHQ4-F1
#
_cell.length_a   1.000
_cell.length_b   1.000
_cell.length_c   1.000
_cell.angle_alpha   90.00
_cell.angle_beta   90.00
_cell.angle_gamma   90.00
#
_symmetry.space_group_name_H-M   'P 1'
#
loop_
_entity.id
_entity.type
_entity.pdbx_description
1 polymer ?
#
loop_
_entity_poly.entity_id
_entity_poly.type
_entity_poly.pdbx_seq_one_letter_code
_entity_poly.pdbx_strand_id
1 'polypeptide(L)'
;MIRVDLAKKLAKYIPWEPKVGDLTIVYGELGEEIIEPIILRHVQEKKILLSLREVGDLVWLPRLSMLLYELKIRATRGFSLKYEKDSNQWFYRDDEIETHADTPENTAALALLHKLKDHAPAKP
;
A
#
# COMPACT_ATOMS: atom_id res chain seq x y z
N MET A 1 10.29 1.74 -0.73
CA MET A 1 9.41 0.56 -0.62
C MET A 1 8.48 0.74 0.57
N ILE A 2 7.19 0.41 0.42
CA ILE A 2 6.21 0.51 1.50
C ILE A 2 6.48 -0.54 2.60
N ARG A 3 6.26 -0.15 3.85
CA ARG A 3 6.27 -1.06 4.99
C ARG A 3 5.10 -2.04 4.93
N VAL A 4 5.40 -3.30 5.24
CA VAL A 4 4.45 -4.43 5.23
C VAL A 4 3.21 -4.15 6.10
N ASP A 5 3.40 -3.59 7.30
CA ASP A 5 2.29 -3.29 8.20
C ASP A 5 1.33 -2.24 7.64
N LEU A 6 1.86 -1.28 6.88
CA LEU A 6 1.08 -0.23 6.26
C LEU A 6 0.33 -0.74 5.04
N ALA A 7 0.97 -1.58 4.23
CA ALA A 7 0.33 -2.32 3.15
C ALA A 7 -0.85 -3.18 3.65
N LYS A 8 -0.64 -3.96 4.73
CA LYS A 8 -1.70 -4.74 5.38
C LYS A 8 -2.87 -3.87 5.87
N LYS A 9 -2.60 -2.65 6.36
CA LYS A 9 -3.65 -1.70 6.77
C LYS A 9 -4.43 -1.18 5.56
N LEU A 10 -3.75 -0.80 4.47
CA LEU A 10 -4.39 -0.31 3.24
C LEU A 10 -5.26 -1.36 2.56
N ALA A 11 -4.84 -2.63 2.57
CA ALA A 11 -5.58 -3.75 1.99
C ALA A 11 -7.00 -3.90 2.56
N LYS A 12 -7.28 -3.36 3.76
CA LYS A 12 -8.62 -3.38 4.38
C LYS A 12 -9.60 -2.40 3.73
N TYR A 13 -9.11 -1.38 3.03
CA TYR A 13 -9.92 -0.27 2.53
C TYR A 13 -9.94 -0.18 1.01
N ILE A 14 -8.88 -0.67 0.35
CA ILE A 14 -8.75 -0.64 -1.10
C ILE A 14 -9.16 -2.02 -1.63
N PRO A 15 -10.25 -2.13 -2.42
CA PRO A 15 -10.54 -3.37 -3.12
C PRO A 15 -9.40 -3.65 -4.09
N TRP A 16 -8.62 -4.69 -3.80
CA TRP A 16 -7.46 -5.07 -4.59
C TRP A 16 -7.71 -6.40 -5.29
N GLU A 17 -7.42 -6.43 -6.59
CA GLU A 17 -7.30 -7.64 -7.38
C GLU A 17 -5.83 -7.77 -7.84
N PRO A 18 -5.06 -8.74 -7.31
CA PRO A 18 -3.68 -9.01 -7.69
C PRO A 18 -3.53 -9.18 -9.20
N LYS A 19 -2.54 -8.52 -9.78
CA LYS A 19 -2.14 -8.75 -11.17
C LYS A 19 -0.73 -9.32 -11.25
N VAL A 20 -0.49 -10.10 -12.30
CA VAL A 20 0.86 -10.56 -12.64
C VAL A 20 1.78 -9.35 -12.78
N GLY A 21 2.94 -9.41 -12.11
CA GLY A 21 3.92 -8.34 -12.04
C GLY A 21 3.76 -7.37 -10.86
N ASP A 22 2.66 -7.40 -10.10
CA ASP A 22 2.57 -6.67 -8.84
C ASP A 22 3.50 -7.31 -7.79
N LEU A 23 4.07 -6.51 -6.90
CA LEU A 23 4.95 -7.02 -5.85
C LEU A 23 4.13 -7.63 -4.71
N THR A 24 4.59 -8.78 -4.23
CA THR A 24 4.06 -9.45 -3.03
C THR A 24 5.21 -9.92 -2.14
N ILE A 25 4.89 -10.23 -0.89
CA ILE A 25 5.76 -11.02 -0.01
C ILE A 25 5.31 -12.48 -0.06
N VAL A 26 6.25 -13.39 -0.27
CA VAL A 26 6.09 -14.83 -0.09
C VAL A 26 6.98 -15.30 1.07
N TYR A 27 6.58 -16.37 1.75
CA TYR A 27 7.40 -16.98 2.79
C TYR A 27 8.15 -18.17 2.18
N GLY A 28 9.48 -18.17 2.29
CA GLY A 28 10.33 -19.28 1.87
C GLY A 28 10.19 -20.50 2.79
N GLU A 29 10.85 -21.60 2.43
CA GLU A 29 10.75 -22.88 3.16
C GLU A 29 11.28 -22.80 4.60
N LEU A 30 12.11 -21.80 4.92
CA LEU A 30 12.65 -21.55 6.25
C LEU A 30 11.91 -20.40 6.97
N GLY A 31 10.80 -19.91 6.40
CA GLY A 31 9.98 -18.83 6.96
C GLY A 31 10.52 -17.42 6.69
N GLU A 32 11.49 -17.27 5.79
CA GLU A 32 12.03 -15.98 5.38
C GLU A 32 11.04 -15.20 4.48
N GLU A 33 10.96 -13.89 4.67
CA GLU A 33 10.13 -13.00 3.84
C GLU A 33 10.87 -12.66 2.54
N ILE A 34 10.35 -13.12 1.41
CA ILE A 34 10.91 -12.88 0.08
C ILE A 34 9.97 -11.96 -0.68
N ILE A 35 10.50 -10.87 -1.22
CA ILE A 35 9.75 -9.93 -2.03
C ILE A 35 9.92 -10.30 -3.50
N GLU A 36 8.84 -10.64 -4.17
CA GLU A 36 8.87 -11.02 -5.58
C GLU A 36 7.62 -10.59 -6.33
N PRO A 37 7.70 -10.44 -7.66
CA PRO A 37 6.51 -10.18 -8.46
C PRO A 37 5.57 -11.38 -8.44
N ILE A 38 4.27 -11.10 -8.50
CA ILE A 38 3.26 -12.12 -8.75
C ILE A 38 3.50 -12.73 -10.13
N ILE A 39 3.78 -14.03 -10.16
CA ILE A 39 3.93 -14.81 -11.40
C ILE A 39 2.71 -15.71 -11.62
N LEU A 40 2.53 -16.18 -12.86
CA LEU A 40 1.42 -17.06 -13.25
C LEU A 40 1.32 -18.31 -12.37
N ARG A 41 2.46 -18.85 -11.93
CA ARG A 41 2.52 -19.99 -11.01
C ARG A 41 1.79 -19.71 -9.69
N HIS A 42 1.93 -18.52 -9.12
CA HIS A 42 1.25 -18.14 -7.88
C HIS A 42 -0.28 -18.07 -8.05
N VAL A 43 -0.73 -17.63 -9.23
CA VAL A 43 -2.14 -17.55 -9.61
C VAL A 43 -2.71 -18.96 -9.83
N GLN A 44 -1.99 -19.81 -10.56
CA GLN A 44 -2.39 -21.18 -10.89
C GLN A 44 -2.41 -22.12 -9.68
N GLU A 45 -1.42 -22.01 -8.79
CA GLU A 45 -1.34 -22.81 -7.56
C GLU A 45 -2.36 -22.35 -6.48
N LYS A 46 -3.20 -21.34 -6.77
CA LYS A 46 -4.09 -20.68 -5.79
C LYS A 46 -3.39 -20.23 -4.51
N LYS A 47 -2.06 -20.12 -4.51
CA LYS A 47 -1.29 -19.48 -3.43
C LYS A 47 -1.69 -18.02 -3.28
N ILE A 48 -2.22 -17.43 -4.35
CA ILE A 48 -2.97 -16.17 -4.35
C ILE A 48 -4.44 -16.50 -4.09
N LEU A 49 -4.78 -16.81 -2.85
CA LEU A 49 -6.17 -16.89 -2.43
C LEU A 49 -6.69 -15.47 -2.24
N LEU A 50 -7.30 -15.02 -3.33
CA LEU A 50 -8.10 -13.81 -3.50
C LEU A 50 -9.30 -13.82 -2.55
N SER A 51 -9.08 -13.40 -1.31
CA SER A 51 -10.09 -12.93 -0.36
C SER A 51 -9.40 -12.79 0.99
N LEU A 52 -9.56 -11.65 1.65
CA LEU A 52 -9.22 -11.40 3.06
C LEU A 52 -10.00 -12.29 4.05
N ARG A 53 -10.39 -13.51 3.66
CA ARG A 53 -11.01 -14.53 4.49
C ARG A 53 -10.27 -15.83 4.26
N GLU A 54 -9.19 -15.92 5.05
CA GLU A 54 -8.50 -17.15 5.46
C GLU A 54 -7.71 -17.92 4.39
N VAL A 55 -6.44 -18.13 4.76
CA VAL A 55 -5.39 -18.97 4.17
C VAL A 55 -4.48 -18.29 3.13
N GLY A 56 -3.27 -17.91 3.58
CA GLY A 56 -2.10 -17.60 2.75
C GLY A 56 -1.52 -16.20 2.99
N ASP A 57 -0.34 -16.10 3.62
CA ASP A 57 0.31 -14.87 4.10
C ASP A 57 0.86 -13.93 3.01
N LEU A 58 0.19 -13.79 1.87
CA LEU A 58 0.64 -12.90 0.81
C LEU A 58 0.25 -11.45 1.10
N VAL A 59 1.26 -10.58 1.22
CA VAL A 59 1.07 -9.14 1.42
C VAL A 59 1.34 -8.41 0.11
N TRP A 60 0.28 -7.81 -0.44
CA TRP A 60 0.40 -6.93 -1.59
C TRP A 60 1.19 -5.66 -1.24
N LEU A 61 2.19 -5.32 -2.04
CA LEU A 61 3.02 -4.12 -1.85
C LEU A 61 2.76 -3.10 -2.97
N PRO A 62 1.86 -2.12 -2.76
CA PRO A 62 1.57 -1.11 -3.78
C PRO A 62 2.83 -0.31 -4.13
N ARG A 63 3.06 -0.14 -5.43
CA ARG A 63 4.07 0.79 -5.95
C ARG A 63 3.64 2.23 -5.69
N LEU A 64 4.63 3.12 -5.59
CA LEU A 64 4.41 4.55 -5.41
C LEU A 64 3.38 5.12 -6.40
N SER A 65 3.50 4.79 -7.68
CA SER A 65 2.61 5.29 -8.74
C SER A 65 1.13 5.00 -8.47
N MET A 66 0.81 3.83 -7.92
CA MET A 66 -0.56 3.48 -7.57
C MET A 66 -1.04 4.24 -6.34
N LEU A 67 -0.21 4.37 -5.30
CA LEU A 67 -0.54 5.18 -4.12
C LEU A 67 -0.84 6.64 -4.52
N LEU A 68 -0.01 7.20 -5.41
CA LEU A 68 -0.20 8.56 -5.94
C LEU A 68 -1.47 8.68 -6.80
N TYR A 69 -1.81 7.65 -7.57
CA TYR A 69 -3.06 7.62 -8.35
C TYR A 69 -4.29 7.63 -7.44
N GLU A 70 -4.33 6.78 -6.42
CA GLU A 70 -5.42 6.74 -5.44
C GLU A 70 -5.54 8.05 -4.64
N LEU A 71 -4.41 8.66 -4.28
CA LEU A 71 -4.37 9.98 -3.65
C LEU A 71 -4.89 11.08 -4.58
N LYS A 72 -4.56 11.03 -5.88
CA LYS A 72 -5.03 12.01 -6.86
C LYS A 72 -6.55 11.99 -7.00
N ILE A 73 -7.17 10.80 -6.96
CA ILE A 73 -8.63 10.65 -7.01
C ILE A 73 -9.30 11.29 -5.78
N ARG A 74 -8.61 11.28 -4.62
CA ARG A 74 -9.14 11.75 -3.33
C ARG A 74 -8.66 13.15 -2.91
N ALA A 75 -7.79 13.77 -3.69
CA ALA A 75 -7.29 15.11 -3.41
C ALA A 75 -8.18 16.16 -4.09
N THR A 76 -8.67 17.12 -3.32
CA THR A 76 -9.65 18.11 -3.79
C THR A 76 -9.05 19.14 -4.74
N ARG A 77 -7.79 19.55 -4.52
CA ARG A 77 -7.11 20.59 -5.34
C ARG A 77 -5.71 20.19 -5.81
N GLY A 78 -5.35 18.91 -5.62
CA GLY A 78 -3.99 18.40 -5.83
C GLY A 78 -3.22 18.27 -4.51
N PHE A 79 -2.01 17.72 -4.61
CA PHE A 79 -1.15 17.45 -3.46
C PHE A 79 0.31 17.59 -3.88
N SER A 80 1.20 17.69 -2.89
CA SER A 80 2.64 17.62 -3.10
C SER A 80 3.24 16.45 -2.32
N LEU A 81 4.24 15.81 -2.92
CA LEU A 81 5.11 14.84 -2.26
C LEU A 81 6.55 15.31 -2.46
N LYS A 82 7.20 15.74 -1.38
CA LYS A 82 8.53 16.37 -1.45
C LYS A 82 9.47 15.72 -0.46
N TYR A 83 10.76 15.74 -0.80
CA TYR A 83 11.81 15.34 0.12
C TYR A 83 12.40 16.59 0.78
N GLU A 84 12.44 16.60 2.11
CA GLU A 84 13.08 17.64 2.90
C GLU A 84 14.42 17.15 3.43
N LYS A 85 15.48 17.89 3.10
CA LYS A 85 16.86 17.51 3.43
C LYS A 85 17.17 17.66 4.92
N ASP A 86 16.62 18.69 5.57
CA ASP A 86 16.93 19.01 6.97
C ASP A 86 16.42 17.94 7.94
N SER A 87 15.26 17.37 7.63
CA SER A 87 14.62 16.28 8.39
C SER A 87 14.94 14.88 7.83
N ASN A 88 15.60 14.80 6.66
CA ASN A 88 15.86 13.55 5.93
C ASN A 88 14.58 12.70 5.76
N GLN A 89 13.48 13.37 5.40
CA GLN A 89 12.15 12.77 5.35
C GLN A 89 11.38 13.23 4.10
N TRP A 90 10.43 12.39 3.71
CA TRP A 90 9.43 12.70 2.70
C TRP A 90 8.18 13.25 3.36
N PHE A 91 7.59 14.26 2.73
CA PHE A 91 6.39 14.97 3.18
C PHE A 91 5.34 14.91 2.09
N TYR A 92 4.18 14.37 2.44
CA TYR A 92 2.95 14.56 1.67
C TYR A 92 2.17 15.71 2.29
N ARG A 93 1.67 16.61 1.45
CA ARG A 93 0.78 17.68 1.88
C ARG A 93 -0.28 17.96 0.84
N ASP A 94 -1.52 18.04 1.28
CA ASP A 94 -2.63 18.64 0.56
C ASP A 94 -3.37 19.67 1.44
N ASP A 95 -4.60 20.03 1.06
CA ASP A 95 -5.40 21.02 1.80
C ASP A 95 -5.92 20.50 3.15
N GLU A 96 -5.93 19.18 3.37
CA GLU A 96 -6.59 18.55 4.51
C GLU A 96 -5.58 17.95 5.49
N ILE A 97 -4.52 17.33 4.98
CA ILE A 97 -3.59 16.55 5.79
C ILE A 97 -2.14 16.79 5.39
N GLU A 98 -1.27 16.58 6.36
CA GLU A 98 0.18 16.50 6.18
C GLU A 98 0.67 15.21 6.84
N THR A 99 1.49 14.44 6.12
CA THR A 99 2.10 13.21 6.64
C THR A 99 3.57 13.15 6.24
N HIS A 100 4.38 12.49 7.04
CA HIS A 100 5.81 12.35 6.78
C HIS A 100 6.30 10.94 7.08
N ALA A 101 7.29 10.47 6.31
CA ALA A 101 7.98 9.22 6.54
C ALA A 101 9.38 9.21 5.92
N ASP A 102 10.12 8.13 6.18
CA ASP A 102 11.45 7.85 5.64
C ASP A 102 11.48 7.63 4.12
N THR A 103 10.41 7.09 3.54
CA THR A 103 10.30 6.79 2.10
C THR A 103 9.08 7.46 1.47
N PRO A 104 9.11 7.73 0.14
CA PRO A 104 7.96 8.30 -0.54
C PRO A 104 6.76 7.35 -0.52
N GLU A 105 6.97 6.03 -0.56
CA GLU A 105 5.86 5.07 -0.49
C GLU A 105 5.21 5.03 0.89
N ASN A 106 5.98 5.05 1.97
CA ASN A 106 5.41 5.09 3.32
C ASN A 106 4.62 6.38 3.54
N THR A 107 5.18 7.51 3.08
CA THR A 107 4.54 8.82 3.18
C THR A 107 3.21 8.85 2.43
N ALA A 108 3.20 8.43 1.16
CA ALA A 108 1.99 8.37 0.35
C ALA A 108 0.96 7.39 0.94
N ALA A 109 1.40 6.24 1.44
CA ALA A 109 0.53 5.24 2.04
C ALA A 109 -0.10 5.70 3.37
N LEU A 110 0.62 6.47 4.19
CA LEU A 110 0.07 7.08 5.41
C LEU A 110 -1.01 8.10 5.07
N ALA A 111 -0.75 9.00 4.11
CA ALA A 111 -1.73 9.96 3.62
C ALA A 111 -2.99 9.27 3.10
N LEU A 112 -2.80 8.23 2.28
CA LEU A 112 -3.91 7.48 1.70
C LEU A 112 -4.72 6.76 2.77
N LEU A 113 -4.06 6.16 3.77
CA LEU A 113 -4.73 5.50 4.89
C LEU A 113 -5.56 6.50 5.72
N HIS A 114 -5.07 7.72 5.93
CA HIS A 114 -5.82 8.76 6.64
C HIS A 114 -7.12 9.09 5.91
N LYS A 115 -7.03 9.43 4.61
CA LYS A 115 -8.19 9.73 3.78
C LYS A 115 -9.20 8.58 3.70
N LEU A 116 -8.70 7.34 3.62
CA LEU A 116 -9.57 6.16 3.59
C LEU A 116 -10.27 5.89 4.92
N LYS A 117 -9.65 6.23 6.05
CA LYS A 117 -10.29 6.13 7.37
C LYS A 117 -11.37 7.18 7.58
N ASP A 118 -11.13 8.41 7.14
CA ASP A 118 -12.10 9.51 7.28
C ASP A 118 -13.35 9.29 6.40
N HIS A 119 -13.21 8.57 5.29
CA HIS A 119 -14.30 8.22 4.39
C HIS A 119 -14.85 6.79 4.60
N ALA A 120 -14.40 6.07 5.62
CA ALA A 120 -15.00 4.77 5.94
C ALA A 120 -16.40 5.01 6.54
N PRO A 121 -17.48 4.37 6.03
CA PRO A 121 -18.76 4.44 6.71
C PRO A 121 -18.56 3.93 8.13
N ALA A 122 -18.99 4.73 9.13
CA ALA A 122 -19.06 4.29 10.51
C ALA A 122 -19.79 2.94 10.52
N LYS A 123 -19.11 1.88 10.96
CA LYS A 123 -19.77 0.58 11.10
C LYS A 123 -20.95 0.77 12.06
N PRO A 124 -22.17 0.33 11.69
CA PRO A 124 -23.31 0.34 12.58
C PRO A 124 -23.06 -0.52 13.82
#